data_AF-A0A7J4IQ87-F1
#
_entry.id   AF-A0A7J4IQ87-F1
#
_cell.length_a   1.000
_cell.length_b   1.000
_cell.length_c   1.000
_cell.angle_alpha   90.00
_cell.angle_beta   90.00
_cell.angle_gamma   90.00
#
_symmetry.space_group_name_H-M   'P 1'
#
loop_
_entity.id
_entity.type
_entity.pdbx_description
1 polymer ?
#
loop_
_entity_poly.entity_id
_entity_poly.type
_entity_poly.pdbx_seq_one_letter_code
_entity_poly.pdbx_strand_id
1 'polypeptide(L)'
;TELAFLTAEYYIEGWVDGNQDVIEILGTTELHILIMLNADGNDLDTRWNINQVDLNRNYGHYWNTCDSTQPGSSAFSESETLANSIYMNEVVPHADLYVTMHTGVWIMLYPWGKWPQQPSDWEMFHFIRDDVNSNISEIPIQNANQGLYPNCGTSRDYGYGVMGYPTFTFETDDEQFLLGTVEALSDRLGEELDVMKYLIENIWYWRARLVIEDLKIGNSLLEAYVVNLGQASTSNATFHYSDKNGELLWHSETFGVNATNESIVILDSNNLSLVDDGVWSIHYQKRVIDSAQWVDESINNSVIKITTSNEGFLPAPSLLINLITLITAALASRKKKNILDKNSNITIL
;
A
#
# COMPACT_ATOMS: atom_id res chain seq x y z
N THR A 1 21.02 -6.34 16.75
CA THR A 1 20.86 -5.72 18.08
C THR A 1 21.08 -4.22 18.00
N GLU A 2 22.24 -3.75 17.54
CA GLU A 2 22.57 -2.32 17.57
C GLU A 2 21.61 -1.42 16.77
N LEU A 3 21.28 -1.77 15.52
CA LEU A 3 20.34 -0.96 14.71
C LEU A 3 18.97 -0.81 15.39
N ALA A 4 18.47 -1.85 16.07
CA ALA A 4 17.23 -1.77 16.85
C ALA A 4 17.36 -0.80 18.03
N PHE A 5 18.51 -0.82 18.71
CA PHE A 5 18.81 0.08 19.81
C PHE A 5 18.90 1.53 19.34
N LEU A 6 19.67 1.82 18.28
CA LEU A 6 19.81 3.16 17.70
C LEU A 6 18.46 3.71 17.21
N THR A 7 17.61 2.85 16.62
CA THR A 7 16.25 3.23 16.23
C THR A 7 15.43 3.64 17.46
N ALA A 8 15.46 2.84 18.53
CA ALA A 8 14.75 3.16 19.77
C ALA A 8 15.28 4.45 20.41
N GLU A 9 16.59 4.60 20.52
CA GLU A 9 17.27 5.77 21.05
C GLU A 9 16.87 7.04 20.29
N TYR A 10 16.95 7.03 18.95
CA TYR A 10 16.57 8.17 18.11
C TYR A 10 15.16 8.69 18.41
N TYR A 11 14.17 7.80 18.46
CA TYR A 11 12.77 8.20 18.69
C TYR A 11 12.50 8.58 20.16
N ILE A 12 13.17 7.94 21.14
CA ILE A 12 13.03 8.27 22.56
C ILE A 12 13.66 9.63 22.87
N GLU A 13 14.91 9.83 22.46
CA GLU A 13 15.64 11.08 22.70
C GLU A 13 15.02 12.23 21.90
N GLY A 14 14.67 11.99 20.63
CA GLY A 14 14.00 12.99 19.79
C GLY A 14 12.66 13.46 20.39
N TRP A 15 11.90 12.57 21.04
CA TRP A 15 10.69 12.95 21.75
C TRP A 15 10.99 13.83 22.97
N VAL A 16 11.98 13.45 23.78
CA VAL A 16 12.39 14.20 24.98
C VAL A 16 12.89 15.60 24.63
N ASP A 17 13.64 15.72 23.54
CA ASP A 17 14.21 16.98 23.06
C ASP A 17 13.20 17.88 22.33
N GLY A 18 11.99 17.39 22.08
CA GLY A 18 10.94 18.16 21.42
C GLY A 18 11.09 18.26 19.89
N ASN A 19 11.81 17.32 19.27
CA ASN A 19 11.96 17.25 17.82
C ASN A 19 10.60 17.03 17.16
N GLN A 20 10.17 17.98 16.32
CA GLN A 20 8.83 17.97 15.73
C GLN A 20 8.62 16.76 14.81
N ASP A 21 9.61 16.41 13.98
CA ASP A 21 9.48 15.28 13.05
C ASP A 21 9.23 13.97 13.82
N VAL A 22 9.95 13.75 14.92
CA VAL A 22 9.77 12.59 15.81
C VAL A 22 8.40 12.62 16.49
N ILE A 23 7.96 13.78 16.98
CA ILE A 23 6.64 13.93 17.63
C ILE A 23 5.51 13.64 16.64
N GLU A 24 5.61 14.11 15.40
CA GLU A 24 4.60 13.88 14.37
C GLU A 24 4.49 12.38 14.02
N ILE A 25 5.63 11.70 13.89
CA ILE A 25 5.66 10.25 13.67
C ILE A 25 5.07 9.50 14.85
N LEU A 26 5.55 9.72 16.08
CA LEU A 26 5.07 9.01 17.27
C LEU A 26 3.63 9.39 17.66
N GLY A 27 3.14 10.54 17.20
CA GLY A 27 1.74 10.96 17.37
C GLY A 27 0.75 10.16 16.51
N THR A 28 1.23 9.47 15.47
CA THR A 28 0.40 8.72 14.52
C THR A 28 0.81 7.26 14.33
N THR A 29 1.98 6.88 14.82
CA THR A 29 2.61 5.57 14.61
C THR A 29 3.08 4.98 15.94
N GLU A 30 2.73 3.71 16.18
CA GLU A 30 3.24 2.94 17.31
C GLU A 30 4.43 2.07 16.86
N LEU A 31 5.55 2.16 17.58
CA LEU A 31 6.75 1.38 17.30
C LEU A 31 6.92 0.27 18.35
N HIS A 32 6.99 -0.97 17.89
CA HIS A 32 7.26 -2.15 18.72
C HIS A 32 8.66 -2.66 18.40
N ILE A 33 9.61 -2.42 19.30
CA ILE A 33 11.03 -2.72 19.08
C ILE A 33 11.48 -3.83 20.03
N LEU A 34 11.78 -5.00 19.48
CA LEU A 34 12.45 -6.09 20.19
C LEU A 34 13.95 -6.02 19.94
N ILE A 35 14.72 -5.61 20.95
CA ILE A 35 16.17 -5.42 20.83
C ILE A 35 16.92 -6.74 20.58
N MET A 36 16.49 -7.81 21.25
CA MET A 36 17.19 -9.09 21.24
C MET A 36 16.21 -10.26 21.34
N LEU A 37 16.09 -11.02 20.25
CA LEU A 37 15.29 -12.25 20.21
C LEU A 37 16.06 -13.44 20.79
N ASN A 38 17.35 -13.58 20.47
CA ASN A 38 18.21 -14.71 20.83
C ASN A 38 19.14 -14.37 22.00
N ALA A 39 18.58 -14.16 23.20
CA ALA A 39 19.36 -13.70 24.35
C ALA A 39 20.39 -14.73 24.84
N ASP A 40 19.99 -16.00 24.88
CA ASP A 40 20.85 -17.13 25.27
C ASP A 40 21.96 -17.40 24.24
N GLY A 41 21.66 -17.32 22.94
CA GLY A 41 22.68 -17.40 21.90
C GLY A 41 23.66 -16.23 21.95
N ASN A 42 23.19 -15.02 22.25
CA ASN A 42 24.04 -13.84 22.45
C ASN A 42 24.99 -14.01 23.64
N ASP A 43 24.51 -14.52 24.78
CA ASP A 43 25.35 -14.80 25.96
C ASP A 43 26.47 -15.82 25.67
N LEU A 44 26.23 -16.72 24.71
CA LEU A 44 27.14 -17.78 24.30
C LEU A 44 27.96 -17.43 23.04
N ASP A 45 27.82 -16.22 22.51
CA ASP A 45 28.45 -15.76 21.26
C ASP A 45 28.24 -16.74 20.09
N THR A 46 26.99 -17.17 19.91
CA THR A 46 26.58 -18.08 18.82
C THR A 46 25.36 -17.56 18.09
N ARG A 47 25.31 -17.83 16.78
CA ARG A 47 24.16 -17.51 15.92
C ARG A 47 22.91 -18.33 16.23
N TRP A 48 23.07 -19.49 16.87
CA TRP A 48 21.97 -20.37 17.26
C TRP A 48 21.60 -20.13 18.71
N ASN A 49 20.38 -20.49 19.11
CA ASN A 49 20.02 -20.47 20.52
C ASN A 49 20.72 -21.61 21.29
N ILE A 50 20.46 -21.73 22.60
CA ILE A 50 21.08 -22.73 23.46
C ILE A 50 20.79 -24.18 23.01
N ASN A 51 19.65 -24.40 22.34
CA ASN A 51 19.27 -25.69 21.77
C ASN A 51 19.93 -25.99 20.42
N GLN A 52 20.82 -25.11 19.94
CA GLN A 52 21.47 -25.21 18.64
C GLN A 52 20.46 -25.16 17.49
N VAL A 53 19.44 -24.31 17.59
CA VAL A 53 18.45 -24.09 16.53
C VAL A 53 18.68 -22.72 15.87
N ASP A 54 18.61 -22.70 14.54
CA ASP A 54 18.55 -21.45 13.78
C ASP A 54 17.14 -20.88 13.89
N LEU A 55 16.98 -19.85 14.72
CA LEU A 55 15.68 -19.20 14.95
C LEU A 55 15.07 -18.67 13.64
N ASN A 56 15.89 -18.26 12.67
CA ASN A 56 15.43 -17.81 11.35
C ASN A 56 15.22 -18.98 10.37
N ARG A 57 15.13 -20.21 10.85
CA ARG A 57 14.60 -21.38 10.15
C ARG A 57 13.42 -22.03 10.89
N ASN A 58 13.00 -21.43 12.02
CA ASN A 58 12.02 -22.01 12.94
C ASN A 58 10.60 -21.42 12.80
N TYR A 59 10.36 -20.46 11.91
CA TYR A 59 9.04 -19.85 11.73
C TYR A 59 8.08 -20.72 10.90
N GLY A 60 6.79 -20.65 11.22
CA GLY A 60 5.70 -21.42 10.60
C GLY A 60 5.25 -20.96 9.22
N HIS A 61 6.18 -20.65 8.31
CA HIS A 61 5.89 -20.43 6.89
C HIS A 61 6.77 -21.33 6.03
N TYR A 62 6.16 -22.36 5.44
CA TYR A 62 6.86 -23.41 4.68
C TYR A 62 8.06 -24.01 5.42
N TRP A 63 7.94 -24.13 6.74
CA TRP A 63 8.98 -24.60 7.64
C TRP A 63 9.60 -25.90 7.16
N ASN A 64 10.94 -25.94 7.13
CA ASN A 64 11.74 -27.10 6.74
C ASN A 64 11.38 -27.73 5.37
N THR A 65 10.89 -26.91 4.41
CA THR A 65 10.65 -27.34 3.02
C THR A 65 11.74 -26.92 2.03
N CYS A 66 12.75 -26.17 2.51
CA CYS A 66 13.99 -25.85 1.82
C CYS A 66 15.14 -26.60 2.50
N ASP A 67 16.32 -26.69 1.87
CA ASP A 67 17.54 -27.13 2.54
C ASP A 67 17.90 -26.14 3.67
N SER A 68 17.54 -26.50 4.90
CA SER A 68 17.54 -25.61 6.07
C SER A 68 18.47 -26.17 7.12
N THR A 69 19.39 -25.35 7.61
CA THR A 69 20.30 -25.74 8.68
C THR A 69 19.59 -25.59 10.03
N GLN A 70 19.49 -26.68 10.79
CA GLN A 70 18.99 -26.70 12.17
C GLN A 70 17.63 -25.99 12.39
N PRO A 71 16.55 -26.40 11.69
CA PRO A 71 15.25 -25.71 11.75
C PRO A 71 14.45 -25.94 13.05
N GLY A 72 14.98 -26.72 14.00
CA GLY A 72 14.26 -27.19 15.19
C GLY A 72 13.47 -28.48 14.95
N SER A 73 12.73 -28.95 15.96
CA SER A 73 11.93 -30.18 15.86
C SER A 73 10.56 -29.99 15.19
N SER A 74 10.07 -28.76 15.19
CA SER A 74 8.83 -28.33 14.53
C SER A 74 8.89 -26.82 14.27
N ALA A 75 7.98 -26.28 13.45
CA ALA A 75 7.75 -24.84 13.44
C ALA A 75 7.44 -24.35 14.85
N PHE A 76 8.05 -23.23 15.25
CA PHE A 76 7.93 -22.60 16.57
C PHE A 76 8.26 -23.57 17.72
N SER A 77 9.24 -24.46 17.53
CA SER A 77 9.73 -25.33 18.60
C SER A 77 10.54 -24.57 19.66
N GLU A 78 11.12 -23.43 19.30
CA GLU A 78 11.89 -22.60 20.22
C GLU A 78 11.02 -21.56 20.91
N SER A 79 11.29 -21.29 22.19
CA SER A 79 10.51 -20.34 23.00
C SER A 79 10.54 -18.94 22.41
N GLU A 80 11.66 -18.54 21.83
CA GLU A 80 11.89 -17.19 21.30
C GLU A 80 10.98 -16.93 20.09
N THR A 81 10.97 -17.85 19.11
CA THR A 81 10.15 -17.71 17.90
C THR A 81 8.67 -17.91 18.18
N LEU A 82 8.32 -18.82 19.11
CA LEU A 82 6.94 -19.00 19.55
C LEU A 82 6.41 -17.73 20.21
N ALA A 83 7.17 -17.15 21.16
CA ALA A 83 6.78 -15.90 21.82
C ALA A 83 6.61 -14.75 20.81
N ASN A 84 7.52 -14.61 19.84
CA ASN A 84 7.38 -13.61 18.79
C ASN A 84 6.13 -13.85 17.94
N SER A 85 5.82 -15.10 17.56
CA SER A 85 4.61 -15.41 16.79
C SER A 85 3.33 -15.08 17.56
N ILE A 86 3.29 -15.35 18.87
CA ILE A 86 2.15 -15.01 19.73
C ILE A 86 2.01 -13.50 19.79
N TYR A 87 3.10 -12.77 19.99
CA TYR A 87 3.10 -11.31 20.02
C TYR A 87 2.58 -10.70 18.71
N MET A 88 3.06 -11.19 17.57
CA MET A 88 2.60 -10.75 16.25
C MET A 88 1.10 -10.98 16.05
N ASN A 89 0.57 -12.11 16.52
CA ASN A 89 -0.86 -12.44 16.37
C ASN A 89 -1.77 -11.73 17.39
N GLU A 90 -1.32 -11.55 18.63
CA GLU A 90 -2.19 -11.08 19.72
C GLU A 90 -2.04 -9.58 20.00
N VAL A 91 -0.85 -9.00 19.79
CA VAL A 91 -0.56 -7.62 20.16
C VAL A 91 -0.54 -6.70 18.94
N VAL A 92 0.08 -7.15 17.84
CA VAL A 92 0.25 -6.32 16.64
C VAL A 92 -0.35 -6.92 15.36
N PRO A 93 -1.53 -7.57 15.37
CA PRO A 93 -2.09 -8.28 14.20
C PRO A 93 -2.29 -7.39 12.97
N HIS A 94 -2.37 -6.07 13.16
CA HIS A 94 -2.63 -5.08 12.14
C HIS A 94 -1.42 -4.21 11.76
N ALA A 95 -0.20 -4.59 12.18
CA ALA A 95 1.02 -3.87 11.84
C ALA A 95 1.13 -3.59 10.33
N ASP A 96 1.69 -2.44 9.97
CA ASP A 96 1.85 -2.01 8.58
C ASP A 96 3.29 -2.22 8.05
N LEU A 97 4.23 -2.65 8.89
CA LEU A 97 5.62 -3.01 8.53
C LEU A 97 6.20 -3.96 9.57
N TYR A 98 7.00 -4.92 9.11
CA TYR A 98 7.86 -5.73 9.96
C TYR A 98 9.31 -5.68 9.47
N VAL A 99 10.24 -5.42 10.37
CA VAL A 99 11.67 -5.42 10.04
C VAL A 99 12.40 -6.40 10.97
N THR A 100 13.23 -7.26 10.37
CA THR A 100 14.12 -8.18 11.09
C THR A 100 15.56 -7.85 10.75
N MET A 101 16.45 -7.85 11.73
CA MET A 101 17.83 -7.36 11.57
C MET A 101 18.82 -8.49 11.82
N HIS A 102 19.82 -8.58 10.96
CA HIS A 102 20.82 -9.62 10.87
C HIS A 102 22.18 -9.00 10.51
N THR A 103 23.23 -9.81 10.61
CA THR A 103 24.60 -9.45 10.21
C THR A 103 25.24 -10.62 9.46
N GLY A 104 26.18 -10.31 8.58
CA GLY A 104 26.96 -11.30 7.81
C GLY A 104 27.12 -10.95 6.34
N VAL A 105 26.32 -10.02 5.83
CA VAL A 105 26.41 -9.40 4.49
C VAL A 105 25.81 -7.99 4.57
N TRP A 106 26.01 -7.16 3.54
CA TRP A 106 25.42 -5.82 3.44
C TRP A 106 24.33 -5.78 2.35
N ILE A 107 23.07 -5.98 2.74
CA ILE A 107 21.91 -6.08 1.83
C ILE A 107 20.59 -5.97 2.60
N MET A 108 19.58 -5.37 1.98
CA MET A 108 18.20 -5.41 2.45
C MET A 108 17.38 -6.38 1.60
N LEU A 109 16.68 -7.32 2.26
CA LEU A 109 15.97 -8.39 1.57
C LEU A 109 14.49 -8.31 1.84
N TYR A 110 13.68 -8.38 0.79
CA TYR A 110 12.24 -8.58 0.91
C TYR A 110 11.83 -10.00 0.48
N PRO A 111 10.62 -10.46 0.84
CA PRO A 111 10.12 -11.76 0.41
C PRO A 111 10.23 -11.98 -1.10
N TRP A 112 10.40 -13.21 -1.56
CA TRP A 112 10.42 -14.45 -0.81
C TRP A 112 11.84 -14.97 -0.64
N GLY A 113 12.10 -15.63 0.47
CA GLY A 113 13.24 -16.53 0.62
C GLY A 113 12.97 -17.87 -0.04
N LYS A 114 11.73 -18.34 0.02
CA LYS A 114 11.35 -19.64 -0.55
C LYS A 114 11.39 -19.65 -2.07
N TRP A 115 10.88 -18.60 -2.70
CA TRP A 115 10.68 -18.53 -4.15
C TRP A 115 11.52 -17.43 -4.78
N PRO A 116 12.13 -17.68 -5.95
CA PRO A 116 12.85 -16.65 -6.71
C PRO A 116 11.91 -15.68 -7.43
N GLN A 117 10.60 -15.96 -7.48
CA GLN A 117 9.62 -15.03 -8.03
C GLN A 117 9.43 -13.84 -7.09
N GLN A 118 9.15 -12.69 -7.69
CA GLN A 118 8.78 -11.49 -6.95
C GLN A 118 7.47 -11.73 -6.17
N PRO A 119 7.30 -11.08 -5.01
CA PRO A 119 6.05 -11.13 -4.26
C PRO A 119 4.92 -10.49 -5.07
N SER A 120 3.67 -10.85 -4.79
CA SER A 120 2.53 -10.34 -5.57
C SER A 120 2.44 -8.81 -5.57
N ASP A 121 2.81 -8.15 -4.47
CA ASP A 121 2.85 -6.69 -4.31
C ASP A 121 4.25 -6.09 -4.59
N TRP A 122 4.98 -6.70 -5.53
CA TRP A 122 6.35 -6.30 -5.90
C TRP A 122 6.50 -4.82 -6.26
N GLU A 123 5.45 -4.17 -6.77
CA GLU A 123 5.45 -2.74 -7.13
C GLU A 123 5.85 -1.88 -5.92
N MET A 124 5.33 -2.18 -4.74
CA MET A 124 5.66 -1.48 -3.49
C MET A 124 7.13 -1.69 -3.11
N PHE A 125 7.62 -2.94 -3.16
CA PHE A 125 8.99 -3.27 -2.83
C PHE A 125 10.00 -2.64 -3.81
N HIS A 126 9.65 -2.57 -5.09
CA HIS A 126 10.47 -1.91 -6.10
C HIS A 126 10.45 -0.39 -5.96
N PHE A 127 9.29 0.20 -5.64
CA PHE A 127 9.20 1.63 -5.32
C PHE A 127 10.13 1.98 -4.16
N ILE A 128 10.04 1.24 -3.04
CA ILE A 128 10.92 1.44 -1.87
C ILE A 128 12.39 1.29 -2.26
N ARG A 129 12.75 0.23 -3.02
CA ARG A 129 14.11 0.04 -3.52
C ARG A 129 14.60 1.26 -4.30
N ASP A 130 13.85 1.65 -5.31
CA ASP A 130 14.26 2.65 -6.27
C ASP A 130 14.38 4.03 -5.60
N ASP A 131 13.47 4.35 -4.67
CA ASP A 131 13.49 5.60 -3.93
C ASP A 131 14.65 5.65 -2.92
N VAL A 132 14.87 4.58 -2.14
CA VAL A 132 16.02 4.46 -1.24
C VAL A 132 17.33 4.58 -2.01
N ASN A 133 17.48 3.84 -3.12
CA ASN A 133 18.71 3.84 -3.93
C ASN A 133 18.94 5.12 -4.72
N SER A 134 17.90 5.94 -4.92
CA SER A 134 18.05 7.25 -5.56
C SER A 134 18.40 8.36 -4.57
N ASN A 135 17.94 8.25 -3.32
CA ASN A 135 17.89 9.40 -2.41
C ASN A 135 18.59 9.21 -1.06
N ILE A 136 18.83 7.98 -0.61
CA ILE A 136 19.19 7.68 0.78
C ILE A 136 20.46 6.83 0.88
N SER A 137 20.48 5.68 0.20
CA SER A 137 21.45 4.63 0.49
C SER A 137 21.75 3.79 -0.75
N GLU A 138 23.00 3.35 -0.91
CA GLU A 138 23.40 2.41 -1.96
C GLU A 138 23.16 0.94 -1.57
N ILE A 139 22.53 0.67 -0.41
CA ILE A 139 22.27 -0.69 0.06
C ILE A 139 21.47 -1.47 -0.99
N PRO A 140 21.95 -2.64 -1.45
CA PRO A 140 21.20 -3.43 -2.40
C PRO A 140 19.86 -3.85 -1.78
N ILE A 141 18.75 -3.69 -2.50
CA ILE A 141 17.43 -4.12 -2.03
C ILE A 141 16.84 -5.13 -3.01
N GLN A 142 16.72 -6.39 -2.59
CA GLN A 142 16.39 -7.50 -3.50
C GLN A 142 15.48 -8.56 -2.86
N ASN A 143 14.83 -9.35 -3.71
CA ASN A 143 14.15 -10.56 -3.30
C ASN A 143 15.15 -11.50 -2.60
N ALA A 144 14.79 -12.06 -1.45
CA ALA A 144 15.73 -12.78 -0.61
C ALA A 144 16.33 -14.05 -1.22
N ASN A 145 15.55 -14.78 -2.02
CA ASN A 145 16.02 -15.96 -2.72
C ASN A 145 17.04 -15.59 -3.81
N GLN A 146 16.74 -14.53 -4.58
CA GLN A 146 17.59 -14.03 -5.66
C GLN A 146 18.86 -13.35 -5.16
N GLY A 147 18.75 -12.56 -4.08
CA GLY A 147 19.85 -11.80 -3.50
C GLY A 147 20.83 -12.65 -2.70
N LEU A 148 20.33 -13.74 -2.09
CA LEU A 148 21.16 -14.69 -1.32
C LEU A 148 21.01 -16.12 -1.85
N TYR A 149 20.10 -16.89 -1.27
CA TYR A 149 19.89 -18.31 -1.55
C TYR A 149 18.49 -18.73 -1.09
N PRO A 150 17.94 -19.85 -1.59
CA PRO A 150 16.65 -20.36 -1.13
C PRO A 150 16.64 -20.66 0.36
N ASN A 151 15.71 -20.06 1.10
CA ASN A 151 15.53 -20.25 2.53
C ASN A 151 14.05 -20.36 2.91
N CYS A 152 13.75 -21.16 3.92
CA CYS A 152 12.40 -21.41 4.41
C CYS A 152 12.35 -21.28 5.93
N GLY A 153 11.16 -21.03 6.49
CA GLY A 153 10.99 -20.88 7.93
C GLY A 153 11.62 -19.61 8.51
N THR A 154 11.77 -18.56 7.68
CA THR A 154 12.29 -17.26 8.12
C THR A 154 11.19 -16.40 8.74
N SER A 155 11.57 -15.51 9.66
CA SER A 155 10.67 -14.48 10.20
C SER A 155 10.14 -13.57 9.09
N ARG A 156 10.99 -13.25 8.10
CA ARG A 156 10.63 -12.40 6.95
C ARG A 156 9.46 -12.96 6.14
N ASP A 157 9.60 -14.21 5.70
CA ASP A 157 8.56 -14.84 4.87
C ASP A 157 7.31 -15.17 5.69
N TYR A 158 7.43 -15.38 7.01
CA TYR A 158 6.28 -15.50 7.92
C TYR A 158 5.53 -14.18 8.10
N GLY A 159 6.24 -13.07 8.35
CA GLY A 159 5.66 -11.74 8.48
C GLY A 159 4.87 -11.35 7.23
N TYR A 160 5.40 -11.65 6.05
CA TYR A 160 4.69 -11.38 4.80
C TYR A 160 3.61 -12.43 4.48
N GLY A 161 3.98 -13.70 4.41
CA GLY A 161 3.11 -14.78 3.92
C GLY A 161 2.03 -15.26 4.88
N VAL A 162 2.17 -15.00 6.18
CA VAL A 162 1.18 -15.39 7.20
C VAL A 162 0.54 -14.18 7.83
N MET A 163 1.33 -13.21 8.29
CA MET A 163 0.79 -12.02 8.96
C MET A 163 0.30 -10.96 7.98
N GLY A 164 0.80 -10.99 6.74
CA GLY A 164 0.45 -10.00 5.75
C GLY A 164 1.04 -8.64 6.11
N TYR A 165 2.30 -8.57 6.53
CA TYR A 165 3.05 -7.32 6.70
C TYR A 165 4.06 -7.16 5.55
N PRO A 166 4.22 -5.96 4.95
CA PRO A 166 5.44 -5.65 4.22
C PRO A 166 6.61 -5.95 5.13
N THR A 167 7.55 -6.76 4.67
CA THR A 167 8.60 -7.25 5.55
C THR A 167 9.97 -7.09 4.91
N PHE A 168 10.94 -6.60 5.67
CA PHE A 168 12.33 -6.50 5.25
C PHE A 168 13.26 -7.17 6.24
N THR A 169 14.31 -7.78 5.71
CA THR A 169 15.49 -8.21 6.46
C THR A 169 16.60 -7.22 6.18
N PHE A 170 17.13 -6.57 7.20
CA PHE A 170 18.40 -5.84 7.10
C PHE A 170 19.53 -6.80 7.43
N GLU A 171 20.46 -6.98 6.51
CA GLU A 171 21.80 -7.49 6.78
C GLU A 171 22.72 -6.28 6.77
N THR A 172 23.20 -5.86 7.93
CA THR A 172 23.75 -4.49 8.12
C THR A 172 25.26 -4.38 7.90
N ASP A 173 25.98 -5.49 7.77
CA ASP A 173 27.45 -5.46 7.78
C ASP A 173 28.02 -6.82 7.33
N ASP A 174 29.12 -6.80 6.56
CA ASP A 174 29.90 -7.98 6.19
C ASP A 174 31.08 -8.25 7.16
N GLU A 175 31.37 -7.32 8.07
CA GLU A 175 32.47 -7.39 9.02
C GLU A 175 32.10 -8.13 10.33
N GLN A 176 31.58 -9.35 10.21
CA GLN A 176 31.12 -10.17 11.35
C GLN A 176 32.24 -10.53 12.37
N PHE A 177 33.52 -10.23 12.06
CA PHE A 177 34.70 -10.63 12.87
C PHE A 177 35.85 -9.60 12.92
N LEU A 178 35.65 -8.33 12.56
CA LEU A 178 36.78 -7.38 12.57
C LEU A 178 37.15 -6.93 13.99
N LEU A 179 38.20 -7.56 14.52
CA LEU A 179 38.96 -7.10 15.68
C LEU A 179 39.64 -5.77 15.32
N GLY A 180 39.03 -4.66 15.71
CA GLY A 180 39.66 -3.34 15.71
C GLY A 180 39.15 -2.35 14.67
N THR A 181 37.84 -2.27 14.44
CA THR A 181 37.25 -1.09 13.79
C THR A 181 37.44 0.13 14.69
N VAL A 182 37.97 1.21 14.12
CA VAL A 182 38.32 2.47 14.81
C VAL A 182 37.18 3.49 14.71
N GLU A 183 36.14 3.17 13.95
CA GLU A 183 34.94 3.96 13.71
C GLU A 183 33.83 3.54 14.69
N ALA A 184 33.04 4.48 15.21
CA ALA A 184 31.96 4.14 16.13
C ALA A 184 30.93 3.27 15.40
N LEU A 185 30.42 2.23 16.06
CA LEU A 185 29.42 1.33 15.48
C LEU A 185 28.15 2.09 15.05
N SER A 186 27.82 3.20 15.71
CA SER A 186 26.76 4.13 15.33
C SER A 186 27.01 4.82 13.99
N ASP A 187 28.26 5.19 13.69
CA ASP A 187 28.64 5.83 12.42
C ASP A 187 28.57 4.81 11.27
N ARG A 188 28.91 3.54 11.55
CA ARG A 188 28.83 2.42 10.60
C ARG A 188 27.39 2.05 10.22
N LEU A 189 26.42 2.30 11.12
CA LEU A 189 25.01 1.97 10.92
C LEU A 189 24.15 3.19 10.54
N GLY A 190 24.78 4.34 10.29
CA GLY A 190 24.06 5.58 9.99
C GLY A 190 23.21 5.46 8.72
N GLU A 191 23.73 4.79 7.70
CA GLU A 191 23.02 4.58 6.44
C GLU A 191 21.79 3.67 6.64
N GLU A 192 21.92 2.54 7.34
CA GLU A 192 20.80 1.66 7.67
C GLU A 192 19.78 2.33 8.58
N LEU A 193 20.23 3.19 9.50
CA LEU A 193 19.34 3.96 10.36
C LEU A 193 18.52 4.98 9.55
N ASP A 194 19.13 5.63 8.56
CA ASP A 194 18.40 6.53 7.67
C ASP A 194 17.39 5.79 6.78
N VAL A 195 17.73 4.59 6.29
CA VAL A 195 16.76 3.72 5.59
C VAL A 195 15.64 3.27 6.53
N MET A 196 15.96 2.90 7.78
CA MET A 196 14.96 2.52 8.79
C MET A 196 13.99 3.68 9.08
N LYS A 197 14.51 4.89 9.29
CA LYS A 197 13.71 6.10 9.49
C LYS A 197 12.81 6.36 8.29
N TYR A 198 13.32 6.26 7.07
CA TYR A 198 12.51 6.39 5.85
C TYR A 198 11.34 5.40 5.81
N LEU A 199 11.58 4.12 6.14
CA LEU A 199 10.52 3.12 6.18
C LEU A 199 9.45 3.45 7.22
N ILE A 200 9.85 3.97 8.38
CA ILE A 200 8.94 4.34 9.47
C ILE A 200 8.18 5.61 9.12
N GLU A 201 8.85 6.65 8.61
CA GLU A 201 8.25 7.93 8.23
C GLU A 201 7.17 7.78 7.15
N ASN A 202 7.38 6.82 6.25
CA ASN A 202 6.47 6.55 5.13
C ASN A 202 5.53 5.37 5.39
N ILE A 203 5.44 4.88 6.63
CA ILE A 203 4.64 3.71 7.01
C ILE A 203 3.18 3.79 6.54
N TRP A 204 2.63 5.00 6.53
CA TRP A 204 1.26 5.23 6.10
C TRP A 204 1.05 4.77 4.64
N TYR A 205 2.06 4.86 3.78
CA TYR A 205 1.98 4.58 2.35
C TYR A 205 2.20 3.10 1.97
N TRP A 206 2.64 2.21 2.88
CA TRP A 206 3.01 0.81 2.57
C TRP A 206 1.83 -0.17 2.47
N ARG A 207 0.75 0.29 1.84
CA ARG A 207 -0.50 -0.45 1.59
C ARG A 207 -1.29 0.25 0.50
N ALA A 208 -2.36 -0.38 0.01
CA ALA A 208 -3.42 0.29 -0.72
C ALA A 208 -4.20 1.22 0.22
N ARG A 209 -4.59 2.38 -0.29
CA ARG A 209 -5.47 3.35 0.37
C ARG A 209 -6.37 4.00 -0.66
N LEU A 210 -7.61 3.53 -0.75
CA LEU A 210 -8.53 3.95 -1.78
C LEU A 210 -9.38 5.13 -1.29
N VAL A 211 -9.31 6.25 -2.01
CA VAL A 211 -10.17 7.41 -1.82
C VAL A 211 -11.12 7.52 -3.00
N ILE A 212 -12.40 7.73 -2.70
CA ILE A 212 -13.45 7.91 -3.71
C ILE A 212 -13.69 9.40 -3.89
N GLU A 213 -13.31 9.91 -5.05
CA GLU A 213 -13.40 11.34 -5.37
C GLU A 213 -14.74 11.67 -6.06
N ASP A 214 -15.31 10.72 -6.79
CA ASP A 214 -16.61 10.86 -7.46
C ASP A 214 -17.30 9.50 -7.53
N LEU A 215 -18.58 9.43 -7.18
CA LEU A 215 -19.40 8.23 -7.30
C LEU A 215 -20.74 8.58 -7.95
N LYS A 216 -20.90 8.24 -9.22
CA LYS A 216 -22.13 8.47 -9.99
C LYS A 216 -22.95 7.20 -10.05
N ILE A 217 -24.19 7.27 -9.57
CA ILE A 217 -25.14 6.17 -9.61
C ILE A 217 -26.18 6.50 -10.69
N GLY A 218 -26.16 5.73 -11.78
CA GLY A 218 -27.16 5.76 -12.84
C GLY A 218 -28.23 4.67 -12.67
N ASN A 219 -29.05 4.48 -13.70
CA ASN A 219 -30.12 3.48 -13.67
C ASN A 219 -29.62 2.02 -13.73
N SER A 220 -28.50 1.78 -14.42
CA SER A 220 -27.95 0.44 -14.64
C SER A 220 -26.43 0.38 -14.46
N LEU A 221 -25.77 1.53 -14.30
CA LEU A 221 -24.32 1.62 -14.17
C LEU A 221 -23.95 2.53 -13.00
N LEU A 222 -22.93 2.11 -12.28
CA LEU A 222 -22.22 2.89 -11.28
C LEU A 222 -20.85 3.24 -11.85
N GLU A 223 -20.53 4.53 -11.89
CA GLU A 223 -19.21 5.03 -12.30
C GLU A 223 -18.53 5.65 -11.09
N ALA A 224 -17.34 5.18 -10.75
CA ALA A 224 -16.55 5.68 -9.63
C ALA A 224 -15.17 6.14 -10.10
N TYR A 225 -14.72 7.29 -9.60
CA TYR A 225 -13.34 7.73 -9.72
C TYR A 225 -12.62 7.44 -8.40
N VAL A 226 -11.69 6.49 -8.46
CA VAL A 226 -10.98 5.92 -7.32
C VAL A 226 -9.51 6.30 -7.42
N VAL A 227 -8.97 6.89 -6.35
CA VAL A 227 -7.56 7.28 -6.24
C VAL A 227 -6.89 6.38 -5.20
N ASN A 228 -5.81 5.70 -5.57
CA ASN A 228 -4.98 4.98 -4.61
C ASN A 228 -3.86 5.90 -4.10
N LEU A 229 -3.94 6.33 -2.85
CA LEU A 229 -2.92 7.17 -2.20
C LEU A 229 -1.72 6.38 -1.70
N GLY A 230 -1.81 5.05 -1.72
CA GLY A 230 -0.78 4.17 -1.22
C GLY A 230 0.04 3.49 -2.32
N GLN A 231 1.14 2.87 -1.90
CA GLN A 231 2.16 2.29 -2.78
C GLN A 231 1.97 0.80 -3.04
N ALA A 232 0.87 0.21 -2.56
CA ALA A 232 0.51 -1.16 -2.90
C ALA A 232 -0.80 -1.22 -3.70
N SER A 233 -0.86 -2.19 -4.59
CA SER A 233 -2.06 -2.54 -5.36
C SER A 233 -3.09 -3.29 -4.51
N THR A 234 -4.34 -3.30 -4.97
CA THR A 234 -5.40 -4.20 -4.50
C THR A 234 -6.13 -4.81 -5.70
N SER A 235 -6.58 -6.06 -5.59
CA SER A 235 -7.20 -6.82 -6.68
C SER A 235 -8.69 -7.10 -6.48
N ASN A 236 -9.16 -7.04 -5.24
CA ASN A 236 -10.49 -7.50 -4.84
C ASN A 236 -11.30 -6.38 -4.16
N ALA A 237 -11.22 -5.14 -4.66
CA ALA A 237 -12.01 -4.03 -4.13
C ALA A 237 -13.49 -4.16 -4.54
N THR A 238 -14.40 -3.85 -3.63
CA THR A 238 -15.85 -3.86 -3.86
C THR A 238 -16.51 -2.65 -3.21
N PHE A 239 -17.50 -2.07 -3.90
CA PHE A 239 -18.40 -1.11 -3.28
C PHE A 239 -19.54 -1.84 -2.61
N HIS A 240 -19.83 -1.50 -1.36
CA HIS A 240 -20.96 -2.02 -0.62
C HIS A 240 -21.95 -0.90 -0.32
N TYR A 241 -23.23 -1.27 -0.33
CA TYR A 241 -24.33 -0.41 0.06
C TYR A 241 -25.17 -1.13 1.11
N SER A 242 -25.32 -0.49 2.27
CA SER A 242 -26.02 -1.06 3.42
C SER A 242 -27.12 -0.12 3.92
N ASP A 243 -28.09 -0.67 4.65
CA ASP A 243 -29.08 0.12 5.35
C ASP A 243 -28.52 0.78 6.62
N LYS A 244 -29.33 1.60 7.31
CA LYS A 244 -28.93 2.25 8.57
C LYS A 244 -28.61 1.29 9.72
N ASN A 245 -29.03 0.03 9.63
CA ASN A 245 -28.78 -1.00 10.64
C ASN A 245 -27.53 -1.84 10.30
N GLY A 246 -26.90 -1.59 9.14
CA GLY A 246 -25.74 -2.34 8.65
C GLY A 246 -26.10 -3.60 7.86
N GLU A 247 -27.36 -3.80 7.47
CA GLU A 247 -27.74 -4.89 6.56
C GLU A 247 -27.24 -4.57 5.15
N LEU A 248 -26.39 -5.45 4.60
CA LEU A 248 -25.85 -5.32 3.24
C LEU A 248 -26.98 -5.53 2.22
N LEU A 249 -27.33 -4.47 1.49
CA LEU A 249 -28.39 -4.48 0.48
C LEU A 249 -27.85 -4.76 -0.92
N TRP A 250 -26.61 -4.34 -1.20
CA TRP A 250 -25.98 -4.52 -2.50
C TRP A 250 -24.45 -4.46 -2.38
N HIS A 251 -23.77 -5.18 -3.27
CA HIS A 251 -22.33 -5.01 -3.49
C HIS A 251 -22.01 -5.08 -4.99
N SER A 252 -20.92 -4.44 -5.39
CA SER A 252 -20.43 -4.50 -6.76
C SER A 252 -19.73 -5.82 -7.08
N GLU A 253 -19.46 -6.06 -8.37
CA GLU A 253 -18.37 -6.96 -8.77
C GLU A 253 -17.02 -6.44 -8.25
N THR A 254 -16.05 -7.34 -8.12
CA THR A 254 -14.70 -7.00 -7.68
C THR A 254 -13.93 -6.26 -8.77
N PHE A 255 -13.14 -5.26 -8.38
CA PHE A 255 -12.22 -4.55 -9.26
C PHE A 255 -10.84 -4.37 -8.62
N GLY A 256 -9.82 -4.18 -9.45
CA GLY A 256 -8.46 -3.90 -9.01
C GLY A 256 -8.10 -2.43 -9.16
N VAL A 257 -7.20 -1.96 -8.30
CA VAL A 257 -6.56 -0.64 -8.40
C VAL A 257 -5.07 -0.82 -8.18
N ASN A 258 -4.26 -0.37 -9.14
CA ASN A 258 -2.81 -0.50 -9.07
C ASN A 258 -2.18 0.48 -8.06
N ALA A 259 -0.93 0.23 -7.68
CA ALA A 259 -0.13 1.12 -6.85
C ALA A 259 -0.03 2.51 -7.48
N THR A 260 -0.37 3.55 -6.70
CA THR A 260 -0.19 4.97 -7.06
C THR A 260 -0.82 5.33 -8.41
N ASN A 261 -2.02 4.81 -8.67
CA ASN A 261 -2.81 5.12 -9.85
C ASN A 261 -4.19 5.64 -9.47
N GLU A 262 -4.78 6.36 -10.40
CA GLU A 262 -6.18 6.73 -10.40
C GLU A 262 -6.93 5.86 -11.40
N SER A 263 -8.19 5.53 -11.13
CA SER A 263 -8.97 4.62 -11.97
C SER A 263 -10.42 5.07 -12.03
N ILE A 264 -10.96 5.09 -13.25
CA ILE A 264 -12.41 5.19 -13.47
C ILE A 264 -12.93 3.78 -13.60
N VAL A 265 -13.78 3.38 -12.66
CA VAL A 265 -14.38 2.05 -12.59
C VAL A 265 -15.85 2.18 -12.98
N ILE A 266 -16.30 1.36 -13.92
CA ILE A 266 -17.70 1.31 -14.36
C ILE A 266 -18.23 -0.09 -14.07
N LEU A 267 -19.25 -0.18 -13.22
CA LEU A 267 -19.79 -1.42 -12.67
C LEU A 267 -21.30 -1.51 -12.92
N ASP A 268 -21.82 -2.72 -13.06
CA ASP A 268 -23.27 -2.95 -13.17
C ASP A 268 -23.96 -2.63 -11.84
N SER A 269 -25.09 -1.91 -11.90
CA SER A 269 -25.94 -1.58 -10.74
C SER A 269 -27.42 -1.96 -10.95
N ASN A 270 -27.73 -2.85 -11.90
CA ASN A 270 -29.12 -3.26 -12.23
C ASN A 270 -29.95 -3.76 -11.04
N ASN A 271 -29.32 -4.34 -10.00
CA ASN A 271 -29.99 -4.84 -8.80
C ASN A 271 -29.89 -3.90 -7.59
N LEU A 272 -29.37 -2.68 -7.77
CA LEU A 272 -29.24 -1.70 -6.70
C LEU A 272 -30.60 -1.04 -6.44
N SER A 273 -31.12 -1.23 -5.23
CA SER A 273 -32.32 -0.53 -4.75
C SER A 273 -31.94 0.37 -3.58
N LEU A 274 -32.02 1.69 -3.81
CA LEU A 274 -31.67 2.69 -2.80
C LEU A 274 -32.77 2.83 -1.74
N VAL A 275 -32.36 2.97 -0.49
CA VAL A 275 -33.23 3.23 0.68
C VAL A 275 -32.86 4.55 1.33
N ASP A 276 -33.80 5.09 2.12
CA ASP A 276 -33.53 6.24 2.97
C ASP A 276 -32.43 5.89 3.99
N ASP A 277 -31.52 6.83 4.24
CA ASP A 277 -30.37 6.69 5.15
C ASP A 277 -29.40 5.53 4.82
N GLY A 278 -29.36 5.08 3.57
CA GLY A 278 -28.37 4.06 3.17
C GLY A 278 -26.93 4.58 3.18
N VAL A 279 -26.00 3.69 3.52
CA VAL A 279 -24.57 4.01 3.70
C VAL A 279 -23.75 3.29 2.65
N TRP A 280 -22.80 4.02 2.06
CA TRP A 280 -21.82 3.48 1.13
C TRP A 280 -20.48 3.25 1.80
N SER A 281 -19.83 2.15 1.46
CA SER A 281 -18.46 1.83 1.87
C SER A 281 -17.70 1.18 0.71
N ILE A 282 -16.38 1.28 0.77
CA ILE A 282 -15.47 0.51 -0.07
C ILE A 282 -14.76 -0.52 0.79
N HIS A 283 -14.72 -1.76 0.29
CA HIS A 283 -14.09 -2.90 0.95
C HIS A 283 -12.96 -3.41 0.08
N TYR A 284 -11.76 -3.54 0.63
CA TYR A 284 -10.58 -3.96 -0.13
C TYR A 284 -9.49 -4.53 0.76
N GLN A 285 -8.63 -5.38 0.20
CA GLN A 285 -7.42 -5.83 0.91
C GLN A 285 -6.36 -4.75 0.90
N LYS A 286 -5.61 -4.62 2.01
CA LYS A 286 -4.48 -3.68 2.12
C LYS A 286 -3.41 -3.92 1.04
N ARG A 287 -3.27 -5.14 0.51
CA ARG A 287 -2.22 -5.58 -0.44
C ARG A 287 -2.72 -6.77 -1.26
N VAL A 288 -2.09 -7.04 -2.40
CA VAL A 288 -2.39 -8.20 -3.28
C VAL A 288 -1.77 -9.51 -2.81
N ILE A 289 -1.82 -9.79 -1.51
CA ILE A 289 -1.41 -11.09 -0.94
C ILE A 289 -2.54 -11.65 -0.08
N ASP A 290 -2.75 -12.96 -0.12
CA ASP A 290 -3.86 -13.63 0.57
C ASP A 290 -3.89 -13.37 2.08
N SER A 291 -2.72 -13.20 2.72
CA SER A 291 -2.57 -12.88 4.14
C SER A 291 -2.90 -11.42 4.48
N ALA A 292 -3.03 -10.54 3.49
CA ALA A 292 -3.31 -9.12 3.74
C ALA A 292 -4.72 -8.92 4.32
N GLN A 293 -4.76 -8.12 5.38
CA GLN A 293 -6.01 -7.76 6.06
C GLN A 293 -6.93 -6.94 5.16
N TRP A 294 -8.23 -7.11 5.39
CA TRP A 294 -9.28 -6.33 4.74
C TRP A 294 -9.52 -5.00 5.47
N VAL A 295 -9.97 -4.03 4.69
CA VAL A 295 -10.31 -2.67 5.12
C VAL A 295 -11.72 -2.40 4.64
N ASP A 296 -12.49 -1.74 5.50
CA ASP A 296 -13.84 -1.24 5.23
C ASP A 296 -13.86 0.25 5.58
N GLU A 297 -14.07 1.08 4.57
CA GLU A 297 -14.05 2.53 4.69
C GLU A 297 -15.34 3.15 4.15
N SER A 298 -15.99 3.96 4.97
CA SER A 298 -17.20 4.68 4.56
C SER A 298 -16.89 5.74 3.51
N ILE A 299 -17.76 5.82 2.51
CA ILE A 299 -17.69 6.82 1.44
C ILE A 299 -18.47 8.05 1.86
N ASN A 300 -17.84 9.23 1.73
CA ASN A 300 -18.49 10.49 2.07
C ASN A 300 -19.68 10.78 1.15
N ASN A 301 -20.85 11.05 1.73
CA ASN A 301 -22.06 11.38 0.97
C ASN A 301 -21.88 12.58 0.02
N SER A 302 -20.92 13.48 0.27
CA SER A 302 -20.67 14.63 -0.61
C SER A 302 -20.15 14.25 -2.00
N VAL A 303 -19.51 13.09 -2.16
CA VAL A 303 -18.98 12.64 -3.47
C VAL A 303 -19.99 11.82 -4.27
N ILE A 304 -21.14 11.49 -3.66
CA ILE A 304 -22.16 10.61 -4.26
C ILE A 304 -23.19 11.43 -5.04
N LYS A 305 -23.39 11.07 -6.30
CA LYS A 305 -24.28 11.74 -7.24
C LYS A 305 -25.27 10.72 -7.83
N ILE A 306 -26.53 10.83 -7.43
CA ILE A 306 -27.59 9.95 -7.91
C ILE A 306 -28.28 10.64 -9.09
N THR A 307 -28.14 10.04 -10.28
CA THR A 307 -28.81 10.53 -11.48
C THR A 307 -30.09 9.73 -11.66
N THR A 308 -31.16 10.11 -10.95
CA THR A 308 -32.48 9.61 -11.31
C THR A 308 -32.83 10.17 -12.68
N SER A 309 -33.15 9.32 -13.65
CA SER A 309 -33.82 9.78 -14.87
C SER A 309 -35.15 10.41 -14.47
N ASN A 310 -35.15 11.71 -14.20
CA ASN A 310 -36.36 12.49 -14.35
C ASN A 310 -36.73 12.32 -15.82
N GLU A 311 -37.88 11.71 -16.10
CA GLU A 311 -38.67 12.03 -17.29
C GLU A 311 -39.15 13.49 -17.17
N GLY A 312 -38.19 14.42 -17.07
CA GLY A 312 -38.41 15.84 -17.13
C GLY A 312 -38.46 16.20 -18.59
N PHE A 313 -39.66 16.55 -19.07
CA PHE A 313 -39.88 17.18 -20.36
C PHE A 313 -38.67 18.03 -20.79
N LEU A 314 -38.11 17.72 -21.97
CA LEU A 314 -37.10 18.54 -22.61
C LEU A 314 -37.50 20.02 -22.48
N PRO A 315 -36.66 20.91 -21.94
CA PRO A 315 -36.99 22.31 -21.87
C PRO A 315 -37.20 22.79 -23.30
N ALA A 316 -38.43 23.21 -23.63
CA ALA A 316 -38.70 23.86 -24.89
C ALA A 316 -37.67 24.99 -25.06
N PRO A 317 -37.01 25.11 -26.23
CA PRO A 317 -35.97 26.10 -26.42
C PRO A 317 -36.52 27.47 -26.06
N SER A 318 -35.80 28.19 -25.21
CA SER A 318 -36.23 29.48 -24.68
C SER A 318 -36.70 30.39 -25.82
N LEU A 319 -37.75 31.20 -25.58
CA LEU A 319 -38.25 32.20 -26.54
C LEU A 319 -37.13 33.05 -27.14
N LEU A 320 -36.03 33.24 -26.40
CA LEU A 320 -34.83 33.93 -26.83
C LEU A 320 -34.10 33.22 -27.99
N ILE A 321 -33.96 31.89 -27.95
CA ILE A 321 -33.34 31.11 -29.02
C ILE A 321 -34.21 31.14 -30.28
N ASN A 322 -35.54 31.07 -30.13
CA ASN A 322 -36.49 31.23 -31.25
C ASN A 322 -36.47 32.65 -31.85
N LEU A 323 -36.25 33.69 -31.04
CA LEU A 323 -36.11 35.05 -31.54
C LEU A 323 -34.79 35.23 -32.31
N ILE A 324 -33.69 34.65 -31.82
CA ILE A 324 -32.38 34.72 -32.46
C ILE A 324 -32.38 33.95 -33.80
N THR A 325 -33.05 32.81 -33.89
CA THR A 325 -33.19 32.07 -35.17
C THR A 325 -34.06 32.84 -36.18
N LEU A 326 -35.13 33.51 -35.75
CA LEU A 326 -35.93 34.37 -36.64
C LEU A 326 -35.15 35.60 -37.15
N ILE A 327 -34.38 36.25 -36.28
CA ILE A 327 -33.57 37.42 -36.64
C ILE A 327 -32.42 37.02 -37.56
N THR A 328 -31.73 35.91 -37.28
CA THR A 328 -30.64 35.40 -38.14
C THR A 328 -31.15 34.92 -39.50
N ALA A 329 -32.31 34.28 -39.56
CA ALA A 329 -32.96 33.91 -40.83
C ALA A 329 -33.40 35.14 -41.66
N ALA A 330 -33.91 36.19 -41.00
CA ALA A 330 -34.27 37.45 -41.66
C ALA A 330 -33.04 38.22 -42.17
N LEU A 331 -31.93 38.20 -41.44
CA LEU A 331 -30.66 38.81 -41.86
C LEU A 331 -29.99 38.02 -42.99
N ALA A 332 -30.03 36.68 -42.94
CA ALA A 332 -29.52 35.81 -43.99
C ALA A 332 -30.30 35.96 -45.31
N SER A 333 -31.63 36.11 -45.25
CA SER A 333 -32.45 36.33 -46.45
C SER A 333 -32.20 37.71 -47.09
N ARG A 334 -31.98 38.77 -46.29
CA ARG A 334 -31.56 40.10 -46.77
C ARG A 334 -30.18 40.07 -47.42
N LYS A 335 -29.21 39.33 -46.86
CA LYS A 335 -27.86 39.21 -47.43
C LYS A 335 -27.88 38.45 -48.77
N LYS A 336 -28.72 37.42 -48.90
CA LYS A 336 -28.91 36.67 -50.15
C LYS A 336 -29.54 37.51 -51.27
N LYS A 337 -30.48 38.41 -50.93
CA LYS A 337 -31.12 39.33 -51.88
C LYS A 337 -30.15 40.38 -52.43
N ASN A 338 -29.30 40.96 -51.56
CA ASN A 338 -28.28 41.93 -51.97
C ASN A 338 -27.13 41.36 -52.81
N ILE A 339 -26.86 40.05 -52.71
CA ILE A 339 -25.85 39.38 -53.55
C ILE A 339 -26.40 39.10 -54.96
N LEU A 340 -27.69 38.78 -55.08
CA LEU A 340 -28.35 38.57 -56.37
C LEU A 340 -28.48 39.88 -57.18
N ASP A 341 -28.74 41.02 -56.53
CA ASP A 341 -28.83 42.32 -57.21
C ASP A 341 -27.47 42.90 -57.64
N LYS A 342 -26.34 42.41 -57.10
CA LYS A 342 -24.99 42.86 -57.48
C LYS A 342 -24.40 42.10 -58.66
N ASN A 343 -24.87 40.88 -58.94
CA ASN A 343 -24.34 40.02 -60.00
C ASN A 343 -25.06 40.17 -61.36
N SER A 344 -26.09 41.02 -61.45
CA SER A 344 -26.86 41.28 -62.67
C SER A 344 -26.33 42.43 -63.54
N ASN A 345 -25.19 43.05 -63.18
CA ASN A 345 -24.60 44.18 -63.92
C ASN A 345 -23.17 43.94 -64.44
N ILE A 346 -22.80 42.69 -64.78
CA ILE A 346 -21.56 42.42 -65.52
C ILE A 346 -21.93 42.07 -66.97
N THR A 347 -21.95 43.11 -67.81
CA THR A 347 -22.15 43.02 -69.26
C THR A 347 -20.84 42.63 -69.95
N ILE A 348 -20.96 41.67 -70.86
CA ILE A 348 -19.95 41.21 -71.81
C ILE A 348 -19.46 42.38 -72.69
N LEU A 349 -18.15 42.53 -72.78
CA LEU A 349 -17.44 43.02 -73.97
C LEU A 349 -16.16 42.18 -74.15
#